data_AF-A0A0A0DDG9-F1
#
_entry.id   AF-A0A0A0DDG9-F1
#
_cell.length_a   1.000
_cell.length_b   1.000
_cell.length_c   1.000
_cell.angle_alpha   90.00
_cell.angle_beta   90.00
_cell.angle_gamma   90.00
#
_symmetry.space_group_name_H-M   'P 1'
#
loop_
_entity.id
_entity.type
_entity.pdbx_description
1 polymer ?
#
loop_
_entity_poly.entity_id
_entity_poly.type
_entity_poly.pdbx_seq_one_letter_code
_entity_poly.pdbx_strand_id
1 'polypeptide(L)'
;MPDFKHTPEQARAAWVAALRSDAYQQSQGALRDVNYHTEKSSFCCLGVACDVFLKLEGRGEWDCDDYFVVGDYDSSTALPDPVAEWLGLSSSLGRLTEEIDYNSIRVARDLTDLNDSAKYSFGDIADLIEGGKVALSHIPARNQ
;
A
#
# COMPACT_ATOMS: atom_id res chain seq x y z
N MET A 1 6.14 12.65 15.29
CA MET A 1 6.21 12.08 13.93
C MET A 1 7.50 11.30 13.84
N PRO A 2 7.47 10.04 13.39
CA PRO A 2 8.66 9.23 13.18
C PRO A 2 9.64 9.93 12.24
N ASP A 3 10.93 9.70 12.46
CA ASP A 3 11.98 10.16 11.55
C ASP A 3 12.15 9.09 10.45
N PHE A 4 11.61 9.34 9.27
CA PHE A 4 11.73 8.45 8.11
C PHE A 4 12.90 8.89 7.22
N LYS A 5 13.58 7.92 6.61
CA LYS A 5 14.71 8.18 5.69
C LYS A 5 14.25 8.84 4.39
N HIS A 6 13.00 8.62 4.00
CA HIS A 6 12.42 9.12 2.75
C HIS A 6 11.23 10.03 3.02
N THR A 7 11.01 11.02 2.14
CA THR A 7 9.79 11.84 2.16
C THR A 7 8.58 11.03 1.66
N PRO A 8 7.34 11.46 1.96
CA PRO A 8 6.14 10.82 1.42
C PRO A 8 6.11 10.71 -0.11
N GLU A 9 6.62 11.71 -0.82
CA GLU A 9 6.72 11.70 -2.28
C GLU A 9 7.67 10.60 -2.76
N GLN A 10 8.84 10.49 -2.14
CA GLN A 10 9.82 9.44 -2.46
C GLN A 10 9.29 8.04 -2.13
N ALA A 11 8.60 7.90 -0.99
CA ALA A 11 7.95 6.67 -0.57
C ALA A 11 6.90 6.20 -1.59
N ARG A 12 5.98 7.09 -1.99
CA ARG A 12 4.96 6.78 -3.00
C ARG A 12 5.57 6.47 -4.36
N ALA A 13 6.62 7.19 -4.78
CA ALA A 13 7.32 6.90 -6.03
C ALA A 13 7.96 5.51 -6.02
N ALA A 14 8.58 5.10 -4.90
CA ALA A 14 9.15 3.76 -4.76
C ALA A 14 8.07 2.67 -4.76
N TRP A 15 6.92 2.93 -4.11
CA TRP A 15 5.79 2.03 -4.12
C TRP A 15 5.22 1.84 -5.54
N VAL A 16 5.01 2.93 -6.28
CA VAL A 16 4.60 2.88 -7.70
C VAL A 16 5.60 2.09 -8.54
N ALA A 17 6.91 2.34 -8.36
CA ALA A 17 7.94 1.60 -9.07
C ALA A 17 7.89 0.09 -8.77
N ALA A 18 7.65 -0.27 -7.51
CA ALA A 18 7.50 -1.67 -7.09
C ALA A 18 6.27 -2.34 -7.73
N LEU A 19 5.12 -1.66 -7.75
CA LEU A 19 3.90 -2.15 -8.42
C LEU A 19 4.13 -2.41 -9.92
N ARG A 20 4.96 -1.58 -10.58
CA ARG A 20 5.29 -1.72 -12.00
C ARG A 20 6.45 -2.68 -12.31
N SER A 21 7.10 -3.24 -11.30
CA SER A 21 8.39 -3.95 -11.47
C SER A 21 8.27 -5.41 -11.94
N ASP A 22 7.05 -5.96 -12.02
CA ASP A 22 6.76 -7.40 -12.19
C ASP A 22 7.40 -8.31 -11.11
N ALA A 23 8.08 -7.75 -10.11
CA ALA A 23 8.73 -8.52 -9.03
C ALA A 23 7.73 -9.05 -7.99
N TYR A 24 6.50 -8.53 -8.01
CA TYR A 24 5.44 -8.88 -7.07
C TYR A 24 4.31 -9.60 -7.79
N GLN A 25 3.87 -10.71 -7.22
CA GLN A 25 2.66 -11.39 -7.66
C GLN A 25 1.46 -10.80 -6.90
N GLN A 26 0.44 -10.36 -7.64
CA GLN A 26 -0.78 -9.79 -7.04
C GLN A 26 -1.65 -10.85 -6.37
N SER A 27 -2.14 -10.55 -5.17
CA SER A 27 -3.17 -11.28 -4.43
C SER A 27 -4.28 -10.35 -3.94
N GLN A 28 -5.28 -10.89 -3.28
CA GLN A 28 -6.49 -10.19 -2.84
C GLN A 28 -6.82 -10.53 -1.39
N GLY A 29 -7.46 -9.59 -0.69
CA GLY A 29 -8.03 -9.81 0.64
C GLY A 29 -7.05 -9.90 1.81
N ALA A 30 -5.73 -9.86 1.55
CA ALA A 30 -4.68 -9.81 2.56
C ALA A 30 -3.48 -9.01 2.04
N LEU A 31 -2.70 -8.41 2.95
CA LEU A 31 -1.44 -7.72 2.62
C LEU A 31 -0.45 -8.71 1.99
N ARG A 32 -0.35 -9.92 2.53
CA ARG A 32 0.51 -10.97 2.04
C ARG A 32 -0.21 -12.32 2.12
N ASP A 33 -0.05 -13.12 1.08
CA ASP A 33 -0.49 -14.52 1.04
C ASP A 33 0.73 -15.39 0.73
N VAL A 34 1.00 -16.36 1.61
CA VAL A 34 2.18 -17.23 1.57
C VAL A 34 1.78 -18.62 1.13
N ASN A 35 2.32 -19.04 -0.01
CA ASN A 35 2.23 -20.42 -0.43
C ASN A 35 3.30 -21.25 0.28
N TYR A 36 2.94 -21.89 1.41
CA TYR A 36 3.86 -22.72 2.22
C TYR A 36 4.48 -23.91 1.49
N HIS A 37 3.93 -24.33 0.34
CA HIS A 37 4.52 -25.41 -0.46
C HIS A 37 5.66 -24.92 -1.35
N THR A 38 5.64 -23.63 -1.73
CA THR A 38 6.62 -23.06 -2.67
C THR A 38 7.48 -21.97 -2.04
N GLU A 39 7.18 -21.58 -0.80
CA GLU A 39 7.75 -20.43 -0.08
C GLU A 39 7.61 -19.10 -0.84
N LYS A 40 6.73 -19.05 -1.84
CA LYS A 40 6.44 -17.83 -2.59
C LYS A 40 5.35 -17.04 -1.90
N SER A 41 5.55 -15.73 -1.85
CA SER A 41 4.57 -14.79 -1.35
C SER A 41 3.94 -14.00 -2.50
N SER A 42 2.66 -13.72 -2.36
CA SER A 42 1.90 -12.79 -3.19
C SER A 42 1.33 -11.69 -2.31
N PHE A 43 1.04 -10.53 -2.87
CA PHE A 43 0.71 -9.33 -2.10
C PHE A 43 -0.47 -8.59 -2.73
N CYS A 44 -1.30 -7.94 -1.92
CA CYS A 44 -2.16 -6.89 -2.43
C CYS A 44 -1.35 -5.59 -2.64
N CYS A 45 -1.95 -4.58 -3.26
CA CYS A 45 -1.25 -3.31 -3.50
C CYS A 45 -0.71 -2.64 -2.22
N LEU A 46 -1.43 -2.75 -1.10
CA LEU A 46 -0.99 -2.22 0.20
C LEU A 46 0.13 -3.06 0.81
N GLY A 47 0.10 -4.38 0.61
CA GLY A 47 1.18 -5.27 1.03
C GLY A 47 2.50 -5.01 0.33
N VAL A 48 2.45 -4.66 -0.97
CA VAL A 48 3.62 -4.16 -1.69
C VAL A 48 4.17 -2.91 -1.01
N ALA A 49 3.31 -1.99 -0.55
CA ALA A 49 3.75 -0.79 0.15
C ALA A 49 4.46 -1.11 1.48
N CYS A 50 3.95 -2.08 2.26
CA CYS A 50 4.59 -2.58 3.47
C CYS A 50 5.97 -3.20 3.18
N ASP A 51 6.07 -4.01 2.14
CA ASP A 51 7.34 -4.65 1.78
C ASP A 51 8.39 -3.63 1.29
N VAL A 52 7.97 -2.61 0.55
CA VAL A 52 8.83 -1.49 0.15
C VAL A 52 9.26 -0.67 1.36
N PHE A 53 8.36 -0.39 2.30
CA PHE A 53 8.68 0.27 3.57
C PHE A 53 9.77 -0.49 4.33
N LEU A 54 9.61 -1.81 4.49
CA LEU A 54 10.62 -2.67 5.10
C LEU A 54 11.99 -2.51 4.44
N LYS A 55 12.04 -2.58 3.10
CA LYS A 55 13.29 -2.49 2.33
C LYS A 55 13.97 -1.14 2.41
N LEU A 56 13.21 -0.05 2.39
CA LEU A 56 13.76 1.31 2.34
C LEU A 56 14.03 1.90 3.72
N GLU A 57 13.12 1.70 4.67
CA GLU A 57 13.25 2.23 6.02
C GLU A 57 14.06 1.28 6.91
N GLY A 58 14.10 -0.02 6.59
CA GLY A 58 14.72 -1.04 7.46
C GLY A 58 13.92 -1.20 8.76
N ARG A 59 12.61 -1.02 8.69
CA ARG A 59 11.69 -1.02 9.83
C ARG A 59 10.52 -1.94 9.55
N GLY A 60 10.07 -2.61 10.60
CA GLY A 60 8.99 -3.59 10.54
C GLY A 60 9.47 -4.97 10.16
N GLU A 61 8.52 -5.91 10.15
CA GLU A 61 8.75 -7.30 9.79
C GLU A 61 7.43 -7.95 9.40
N TRP A 62 7.51 -9.05 8.66
CA TRP A 62 6.36 -9.91 8.44
C TRP A 62 6.37 -11.02 9.49
N ASP A 63 5.25 -11.18 10.19
CA ASP A 63 5.03 -12.35 11.04
C ASP A 63 4.80 -13.60 10.17
N CYS A 64 4.88 -14.78 10.76
CA CYS A 64 4.94 -16.08 10.08
C CYS A 64 3.76 -16.40 9.14
N ASP A 65 2.65 -15.66 9.21
CA ASP A 65 1.46 -15.89 8.41
C ASP A 65 1.22 -14.78 7.37
N ASP A 66 0.77 -13.60 7.81
CA ASP A 66 0.25 -12.56 6.90
C ASP A 66 0.26 -11.13 7.49
N TYR A 67 0.65 -10.98 8.77
CA TYR A 67 0.71 -9.69 9.44
C TYR A 67 2.01 -8.95 9.12
N PHE A 68 1.88 -7.67 8.80
CA PHE A 68 3.00 -6.75 8.80
C PHE A 68 3.03 -5.98 10.12
N VAL A 69 4.15 -6.06 10.84
CA VAL A 69 4.33 -5.51 12.18
C VAL A 69 5.34 -4.37 12.13
N VAL A 70 5.04 -3.23 12.76
CA VAL A 70 5.93 -2.08 12.92
C VAL A 70 5.78 -1.48 14.32
N GLY A 71 6.62 -1.92 15.27
CA GLY A 71 6.48 -1.51 16.68
C GLY A 71 5.22 -2.13 17.28
N ASP A 72 4.36 -1.30 17.89
CA ASP A 72 3.08 -1.74 18.48
C ASP A 72 1.92 -1.80 17.46
N TYR A 73 2.21 -1.61 16.16
CA TYR A 73 1.22 -1.60 15.09
C TYR A 73 1.36 -2.85 14.23
N ASP A 74 0.27 -3.57 14.02
CA ASP A 74 0.21 -4.72 13.15
C ASP A 74 -1.07 -4.72 12.30
N SER A 75 -1.00 -5.33 11.13
CA SER A 75 -2.19 -5.58 10.31
C SER A 75 -1.90 -6.64 9.26
N SER A 76 -2.92 -7.42 8.91
CA SER A 76 -2.90 -8.33 7.76
C SER A 76 -3.75 -7.85 6.58
N THR A 77 -4.46 -6.73 6.72
CA THR A 77 -5.45 -6.28 5.71
C THR A 77 -5.37 -4.79 5.34
N ALA A 78 -4.78 -3.95 6.18
CA ALA A 78 -4.64 -2.51 5.97
C ALA A 78 -3.20 -2.06 6.25
N LEU A 79 -2.81 -0.86 5.83
CA LEU A 79 -1.50 -0.33 6.20
C LEU A 79 -1.44 -0.07 7.72
N PRO A 80 -0.39 -0.54 8.42
CA PRO A 80 -0.11 -0.04 9.77
C PRO A 80 0.15 1.47 9.74
N ASP A 81 -0.23 2.18 10.82
CA ASP A 81 -0.15 3.65 10.89
C ASP A 81 1.22 4.22 10.47
N PRO A 82 2.37 3.66 10.89
CA PRO A 82 3.68 4.16 10.45
C PRO A 82 3.89 4.09 8.94
N VAL A 83 3.33 3.08 8.27
CA VAL A 83 3.44 2.91 6.81
C VAL A 83 2.54 3.91 6.10
N ALA A 84 1.31 4.13 6.59
CA ALA A 84 0.41 5.13 6.04
C ALA A 84 0.97 6.57 6.21
N GLU A 85 1.56 6.88 7.37
CA GLU A 85 2.23 8.16 7.62
C GLU A 85 3.46 8.34 6.71
N TRP A 86 4.27 7.30 6.55
CA TRP A 86 5.42 7.29 5.65
C TRP A 86 5.02 7.58 4.19
N LEU A 87 3.90 7.01 3.73
CA LEU A 87 3.35 7.28 2.41
C LEU A 87 2.60 8.62 2.32
N GLY A 88 2.38 9.31 3.44
CA GLY A 88 1.59 10.54 3.53
C GLY A 88 0.11 10.35 3.16
N LEU A 89 -0.44 9.15 3.35
CA LEU A 89 -1.85 8.85 3.06
C LEU A 89 -2.75 9.32 4.21
N SER A 90 -3.98 9.71 3.90
CA SER A 90 -4.97 10.06 4.92
C SER A 90 -5.74 8.86 5.48
N SER A 91 -5.45 7.65 5.01
CA SER A 91 -6.17 6.42 5.35
C SER A 91 -5.27 5.21 5.13
N SER A 92 -5.39 4.23 6.03
CA SER A 92 -4.69 2.94 5.94
C SER A 92 -5.17 2.04 4.80
N LEU A 93 -6.32 2.34 4.18
CA LEU A 93 -6.84 1.60 3.03
C LEU A 93 -6.48 2.26 1.68
N GLY A 94 -5.80 3.41 1.70
CA GLY A 94 -5.53 4.18 0.49
C GLY A 94 -6.79 4.83 -0.07
N ARG A 95 -7.55 5.55 0.77
CA ARG A 95 -8.75 6.29 0.36
C ARG A 95 -8.53 7.08 -0.92
N LEU A 96 -9.45 6.97 -1.88
CA LEU A 96 -9.44 7.72 -3.12
C LEU A 96 -9.92 9.16 -2.91
N THR A 97 -9.45 10.09 -3.76
CA THR A 97 -9.93 11.48 -3.77
C THR A 97 -11.37 11.59 -4.27
N GLU A 98 -11.78 10.64 -5.12
CA GLU A 98 -13.09 10.56 -5.76
C GLU A 98 -13.49 9.08 -5.83
N GLU A 99 -14.79 8.80 -5.75
CA GLU A 99 -15.28 7.43 -5.96
C GLU A 99 -15.09 7.01 -7.43
N ILE A 100 -14.72 5.75 -7.68
CA ILE A 100 -14.52 5.21 -9.03
C ILE A 100 -15.59 4.15 -9.31
N ASP A 101 -16.42 4.38 -10.33
CA ASP A 101 -17.34 3.38 -10.86
C ASP A 101 -16.55 2.25 -11.54
N TYR A 102 -16.76 1.01 -11.11
CA TYR A 102 -16.13 -0.17 -11.73
C TYR A 102 -17.13 -1.23 -12.20
N ASN A 103 -18.41 -1.02 -11.93
CA ASN A 103 -19.54 -1.56 -12.69
C ASN A 103 -20.76 -0.67 -12.41
N SER A 104 -21.79 -0.70 -13.24
CA SER A 104 -22.95 0.22 -13.19
C SER A 104 -23.75 0.25 -11.87
N ILE A 105 -23.36 -0.54 -10.87
CA ILE A 105 -24.00 -0.61 -9.55
C ILE A 105 -23.00 -0.55 -8.37
N ARG A 106 -21.69 -0.43 -8.61
CA ARG A 106 -20.66 -0.41 -7.57
C ARG A 106 -19.60 0.66 -7.83
N VAL A 107 -19.22 1.29 -6.72
CA VAL A 107 -18.15 2.28 -6.63
C VAL A 107 -17.06 1.78 -5.69
N ALA A 108 -15.81 2.06 -6.04
CA ALA A 108 -14.66 1.85 -5.18
C ALA A 108 -14.34 3.16 -4.45
N ARG A 109 -13.99 3.08 -3.17
CA ARG A 109 -13.67 4.25 -2.33
C ARG A 109 -12.21 4.31 -1.91
N ASP A 110 -11.48 3.21 -2.10
CA ASP A 110 -10.09 3.05 -1.70
C ASP A 110 -9.39 2.04 -2.60
N LEU A 111 -8.08 1.89 -2.39
CA LEU A 111 -7.27 0.98 -3.21
C LEU A 111 -7.55 -0.50 -2.91
N THR A 112 -8.07 -0.84 -1.73
CA THR A 112 -8.44 -2.21 -1.40
C THR A 112 -9.66 -2.67 -2.18
N ASP A 113 -10.70 -1.82 -2.29
CA ASP A 113 -11.85 -2.06 -3.15
C ASP A 113 -11.41 -2.28 -4.61
N LEU A 114 -10.48 -1.46 -5.11
CA LEU A 114 -9.97 -1.58 -6.47
C LEU A 114 -9.20 -2.89 -6.69
N ASN A 115 -8.33 -3.26 -5.75
CA ASN A 115 -7.56 -4.49 -5.83
C ASN A 115 -8.44 -5.75 -5.76
N ASP A 116 -9.38 -5.77 -4.81
CA ASP A 116 -10.12 -6.97 -4.43
C ASP A 116 -11.41 -7.12 -5.24
N SER A 117 -12.23 -6.07 -5.26
CA SER A 117 -13.57 -6.11 -5.87
C SER A 117 -13.58 -5.68 -7.33
N ALA A 118 -12.86 -4.61 -7.66
CA ALA A 118 -12.79 -4.11 -9.04
C ALA A 118 -11.76 -4.86 -9.90
N LYS A 119 -10.85 -5.62 -9.28
CA LYS A 119 -9.81 -6.43 -9.92
C LYS A 119 -8.87 -5.61 -10.80
N TYR A 120 -8.58 -4.39 -10.39
CA TYR A 120 -7.55 -3.56 -11.02
C TYR A 120 -6.20 -4.25 -10.90
N SER A 121 -5.40 -4.20 -11.96
CA SER A 121 -4.03 -4.70 -11.91
C SER A 121 -3.14 -3.75 -11.09
N PHE A 122 -1.95 -4.22 -10.71
CA PHE A 122 -0.94 -3.32 -10.15
C PHE A 122 -0.60 -2.13 -11.05
N GLY A 123 -0.63 -2.30 -12.37
CA GLY A 123 -0.43 -1.20 -13.31
C GLY A 123 -1.52 -0.13 -13.19
N ASP A 124 -2.79 -0.54 -13.17
CA ASP A 124 -3.93 0.37 -13.04
C ASP A 124 -3.91 1.11 -11.69
N ILE A 125 -3.58 0.40 -10.61
CA ILE A 125 -3.45 0.98 -9.27
C ILE A 125 -2.29 1.99 -9.23
N ALA A 126 -1.15 1.65 -9.84
CA ALA A 126 0.00 2.54 -9.94
C ALA A 126 -0.34 3.84 -10.69
N ASP A 127 -1.11 3.75 -11.79
CA ASP A 127 -1.56 4.92 -12.56
C ASP A 127 -2.41 5.87 -11.71
N LEU A 128 -3.28 5.35 -10.83
CA LEU A 128 -4.10 6.16 -9.92
C LEU A 128 -3.26 6.87 -8.86
N ILE A 129 -2.29 6.18 -8.27
CA ILE A 129 -1.40 6.77 -7.25
C ILE A 129 -0.56 7.89 -7.87
N GLU A 130 0.06 7.63 -9.02
CA GLU A 130 0.86 8.62 -9.76
C GLU A 130 0.02 9.80 -10.26
N GLY A 131 -1.23 9.54 -10.66
CA GLY A 131 -2.22 10.54 -11.04
C GLY A 131 -2.80 11.35 -9.88
N GLY A 132 -2.34 11.12 -8.63
CA GLY A 132 -2.78 11.86 -7.46
C GLY A 132 -4.22 11.57 -7.04
N LYS A 133 -4.74 10.38 -7.37
CA LYS A 133 -6.12 9.96 -7.03
C LYS A 133 -6.25 9.32 -5.65
N VAL A 134 -5.20 9.36 -4.84
CA VAL A 134 -5.21 8.95 -3.43
C VAL A 134 -5.21 10.15 -2.50
N ALA A 135 -6.03 10.11 -1.46
CA ALA A 135 -6.15 11.17 -0.48
C ALA A 135 -4.92 11.21 0.43
N LEU A 136 -4.27 12.38 0.47
CA LEU A 136 -3.08 12.62 1.28
C LEU A 136 -3.45 13.27 2.61
N SER A 137 -2.71 12.93 3.67
CA SER A 137 -2.83 13.62 4.95
C SER A 137 -2.34 15.06 4.80
N HIS A 138 -3.06 16.02 5.39
CA HIS A 138 -2.58 17.40 5.50
C HIS A 138 -1.45 17.44 6.54
N ILE A 139 -0.27 16.93 6.18
CA ILE A 139 0.95 17.18 6.93
C ILE A 139 1.59 18.42 6.31
N PRO A 140 1.67 19.57 7.01
CA PRO A 140 2.32 20.74 6.47
C PRO A 140 3.77 20.38 6.10
N ALA A 141 4.16 20.68 4.86
CA ALA A 141 5.52 20.47 4.38
C ALA A 141 6.50 21.12 5.38
N ARG A 142 7.46 20.33 5.88
CA ARG A 142 8.58 20.90 6.64
C ARG A 142 9.34 21.82 5.69
N ASN A 143 9.25 23.14 5.93
CA ASN A 143 10.22 24.07 5.36
C ASN A 143 11.60 23.61 5.82
N GLN A 144 12.48 23.31 4.86
CA GLN A 144 13.90 23.06 5.09
C GLN A 144 14.58 24.32 5.63
#